data_AF-A0AAD5DUE4-F1
#
_entry.id   AF-A0AAD5DUE4-F1
#
_cell.length_a   1.000
_cell.length_b   1.000
_cell.length_c   1.000
_cell.angle_alpha   90.00
_cell.angle_beta   90.00
_cell.angle_gamma   90.00
#
_symmetry.space_group_name_H-M   'P 1'
#
loop_
_entity.id
_entity.type
_entity.pdbx_description
1 polymer ?
#
loop_
_entity_poly.entity_id
_entity_poly.type
_entity_poly.pdbx_seq_one_letter_code
_entity_poly.pdbx_strand_id
1 'polypeptide(L)'
;MLKLAALLLACAAAAQAQTAAEAPPQLQRLDVALRPFVEVDTCLPVNVLIQPNKTAAGPLQGYTLSLEAEPQVLQALSYNVSNDVLHIENSADFNTSRPIKIIVSLPPNRLQAVNHQGTGAELLIAPGFDVPLFVAAAAFGAGRLYVNGMRAQNVTLQMSGTGDTVLTGSYGTVNVTSTGTGGIYIAGVNDTVTLDLRGVSNAFVQPGQPSAAITGTAGGINVVQYTDGTCNMASNFRFLQASACAHWSQDTGTGLLLPIQSALLASDC
;
A
#
# COMPACT_ATOMS: atom_id res chain seq x y z
N MET A 1 81.52 -23.70 -38.38
CA MET A 1 80.91 -22.36 -38.27
C MET A 1 79.40 -22.54 -38.33
N LEU A 2 78.79 -23.08 -37.26
CA LEU A 2 78.23 -22.39 -36.08
C LEU A 2 76.89 -21.68 -36.37
N LYS A 3 75.82 -22.48 -36.26
CA LYS A 3 74.49 -22.21 -35.67
C LYS A 3 74.04 -20.74 -35.62
N LEU A 4 73.08 -20.37 -36.46
CA LEU A 4 72.20 -19.23 -36.23
C LEU A 4 70.81 -19.51 -36.83
N ALA A 5 69.77 -18.99 -36.17
CA ALA A 5 68.37 -18.91 -36.60
C ALA A 5 67.49 -20.17 -36.44
N ALA A 6 67.09 -20.46 -35.21
CA ALA A 6 65.82 -21.15 -34.93
C ALA A 6 65.39 -20.82 -33.48
N LEU A 7 64.95 -19.59 -33.26
CA LEU A 7 64.30 -19.21 -32.01
C LEU A 7 63.27 -18.13 -32.31
N LEU A 8 62.12 -18.23 -31.63
CA LEU A 8 60.96 -17.34 -31.66
C LEU A 8 59.98 -17.55 -32.82
N LEU A 9 59.09 -18.53 -32.67
CA LEU A 9 57.72 -18.41 -33.19
C LEU A 9 56.76 -19.30 -32.36
N ALA A 10 56.59 -18.98 -31.08
CA ALA A 10 55.61 -19.66 -30.23
C ALA A 10 55.15 -18.74 -29.08
N CYS A 11 54.54 -17.60 -29.41
CA CYS A 11 53.84 -16.77 -28.41
C CYS A 11 52.84 -15.87 -29.13
N ALA A 12 51.57 -16.27 -29.15
CA ALA A 12 50.38 -15.40 -29.13
C ALA A 12 49.15 -16.16 -29.66
N ALA A 13 48.71 -17.17 -28.91
CA ALA A 13 47.34 -17.64 -29.00
C ALA A 13 46.78 -17.80 -27.57
N ALA A 14 47.00 -16.79 -26.73
CA ALA A 14 46.18 -16.61 -25.53
C ALA A 14 44.82 -16.12 -26.01
N ALA A 15 43.94 -17.09 -26.23
CA ALA A 15 42.54 -16.89 -26.52
C ALA A 15 41.98 -15.81 -25.59
N GLN A 16 41.56 -14.71 -26.19
CA GLN A 16 40.64 -13.77 -25.57
C GLN A 16 39.32 -14.52 -25.42
N ALA A 17 39.20 -15.30 -24.33
CA ALA A 17 37.91 -15.59 -23.75
C ALA A 17 37.41 -14.27 -23.15
N GLN A 18 36.99 -13.36 -24.04
CA GLN A 18 36.07 -12.31 -23.67
C GLN A 18 34.89 -13.06 -23.07
N THR A 19 34.80 -13.08 -21.74
CA THR A 19 33.55 -13.34 -21.03
C THR A 19 32.57 -12.34 -21.60
N ALA A 20 31.82 -12.76 -22.62
CA ALA A 20 30.72 -12.01 -23.16
C ALA A 20 29.83 -11.73 -21.94
N ALA A 21 29.80 -10.46 -21.53
CA ALA A 21 28.92 -10.03 -20.46
C ALA A 21 27.52 -10.52 -20.83
N GLU A 22 27.00 -11.45 -20.05
CA GLU A 22 25.68 -12.01 -20.26
C GLU A 22 24.70 -10.84 -20.25
N ALA A 23 23.95 -10.68 -21.34
CA ALA A 23 23.01 -9.58 -21.47
C ALA A 23 22.05 -9.64 -20.28
N PRO A 24 21.74 -8.51 -19.62
CA PRO A 24 20.91 -8.52 -18.43
C PRO A 24 19.57 -9.19 -18.74
N PRO A 25 19.05 -10.03 -17.81
CA PRO A 25 17.77 -10.71 -17.98
C PRO A 25 16.68 -9.72 -18.39
N GLN A 26 15.94 -10.07 -19.43
CA GLN A 26 14.81 -9.26 -19.88
C GLN A 26 13.65 -9.41 -18.90
N LEU A 27 12.93 -8.32 -18.62
CA LEU A 27 11.69 -8.37 -17.86
C LEU A 27 10.65 -9.18 -18.66
N GLN A 28 9.94 -10.05 -17.96
CA GLN A 28 8.84 -10.84 -18.50
C GLN A 28 7.53 -10.35 -17.89
N ARG A 29 6.48 -10.35 -18.72
CA ARG A 29 5.12 -10.06 -18.30
C ARG A 29 4.31 -11.35 -18.28
N LEU A 30 3.63 -11.60 -17.17
CA LEU A 30 2.71 -12.71 -16.97
C LEU A 30 1.33 -12.14 -16.59
N ASP A 31 0.35 -12.33 -17.47
CA ASP A 31 -1.05 -11.98 -17.19
C ASP A 31 -1.85 -13.26 -16.91
N VAL A 32 -2.54 -13.28 -15.77
CA VAL A 32 -3.25 -14.45 -15.27
C VAL A 32 -4.72 -14.08 -15.07
N ALA A 33 -5.61 -14.86 -15.68
CA ALA A 33 -7.03 -14.81 -15.35
C ALA A 33 -7.28 -15.56 -14.04
N LEU A 34 -7.92 -14.91 -13.08
CA LEU A 34 -8.19 -15.47 -11.76
C LEU A 34 -9.64 -15.90 -11.63
N ARG A 35 -9.89 -16.78 -10.66
CA ARG A 35 -11.25 -17.01 -10.16
C ARG A 35 -11.76 -15.74 -9.45
N PRO A 36 -13.08 -15.53 -9.34
CA PRO A 36 -13.62 -14.43 -8.56
C PRO A 36 -13.10 -14.44 -7.11
N PHE A 37 -12.81 -13.26 -6.60
CA PHE A 37 -12.44 -13.00 -5.20
C PHE A 37 -13.01 -11.65 -4.77
N VAL A 38 -13.11 -11.42 -3.47
CA VAL A 38 -13.54 -10.13 -2.88
C VAL A 38 -12.49 -9.55 -1.93
N GLU A 39 -11.47 -10.33 -1.59
CA GLU A 39 -10.39 -9.95 -0.70
C GLU A 39 -9.03 -10.18 -1.36
N VAL A 40 -8.06 -9.32 -1.02
CA VAL A 40 -6.65 -9.48 -1.40
C VAL A 40 -5.81 -9.55 -0.14
N ASP A 41 -5.09 -10.65 0.05
CA ASP A 41 -4.15 -10.87 1.13
C ASP A 41 -2.74 -10.93 0.54
N THR A 42 -1.88 -10.00 0.94
CA THR A 42 -0.52 -9.86 0.42
C THR A 42 0.50 -9.90 1.54
N CYS A 43 1.44 -10.84 1.44
CA CYS A 43 2.59 -10.98 2.33
C CYS A 43 3.91 -10.70 1.60
N LEU A 44 3.85 -9.88 0.54
CA LEU A 44 5.00 -9.59 -0.30
C LEU A 44 5.81 -8.38 0.18
N PRO A 45 7.16 -8.43 0.14
CA PRO A 45 8.01 -7.27 0.37
C PRO A 45 8.13 -6.39 -0.90
N VAL A 46 7.07 -6.31 -1.71
CA VAL A 46 7.01 -5.50 -2.93
C VAL A 46 5.67 -4.80 -3.07
N ASN A 47 5.67 -3.66 -3.77
CA ASN A 47 4.47 -2.85 -3.94
C ASN A 47 3.42 -3.57 -4.80
N VAL A 48 2.15 -3.44 -4.41
CA VAL A 48 1.00 -4.02 -5.11
C VAL A 48 -0.02 -2.93 -5.42
N LEU A 49 -0.46 -2.86 -6.68
CA LEU A 49 -1.56 -1.99 -7.12
C LEU A 49 -2.83 -2.82 -7.29
N ILE A 50 -3.91 -2.45 -6.60
CA ILE A 50 -5.26 -2.98 -6.80
C ILE A 50 -6.07 -1.93 -7.56
N GLN A 51 -6.65 -2.29 -8.70
CA GLN A 51 -7.40 -1.34 -9.54
C GLN A 51 -8.75 -1.91 -10.00
N PRO A 52 -9.78 -1.05 -10.20
CA PRO A 52 -11.06 -1.51 -10.70
C PRO A 52 -10.97 -1.88 -12.19
N ASN A 53 -11.49 -3.05 -12.54
CA ASN A 53 -11.69 -3.46 -13.91
C ASN A 53 -13.05 -2.97 -14.42
N LYS A 54 -13.06 -1.79 -15.04
CA LYS A 54 -14.28 -1.15 -15.57
C LYS A 54 -14.82 -1.81 -16.85
N THR A 55 -14.03 -2.66 -17.50
CA THR A 55 -14.42 -3.33 -18.76
C THR A 55 -14.99 -4.73 -18.53
N ALA A 56 -15.08 -5.18 -17.27
CA ALA A 56 -15.69 -6.46 -16.92
C ALA A 56 -17.18 -6.49 -17.30
N ALA A 57 -17.51 -7.23 -18.36
CA ALA A 57 -18.86 -7.31 -18.90
C ALA A 57 -19.76 -8.36 -18.21
N GLY A 58 -19.22 -9.12 -17.24
CA GLY A 58 -19.95 -10.18 -16.57
C GLY A 58 -19.40 -10.51 -15.17
N PRO A 59 -20.19 -11.24 -14.35
CA PRO A 59 -19.89 -11.47 -12.93
C PRO A 59 -18.65 -12.32 -12.67
N LEU A 60 -18.22 -13.11 -13.66
CA LEU A 60 -17.02 -13.95 -13.63
C LEU A 60 -15.84 -13.34 -14.40
N GLN A 61 -16.01 -12.18 -15.01
CA GLN A 61 -14.98 -11.52 -15.79
C GLN A 61 -14.31 -10.41 -14.98
N GLY A 62 -13.10 -10.07 -15.40
CA GLY A 62 -12.38 -8.89 -14.90
C GLY A 62 -11.49 -9.11 -13.69
N TYR A 63 -11.35 -10.34 -13.22
CA TYR A 63 -10.40 -10.75 -12.18
C TYR A 63 -9.08 -11.16 -12.83
N THR A 64 -8.05 -10.33 -12.68
CA THR A 64 -6.74 -10.57 -13.30
C THR A 64 -5.59 -10.22 -12.35
N LEU A 65 -4.50 -10.96 -12.48
CA LEU A 65 -3.20 -10.63 -11.89
C LEU A 65 -2.21 -10.40 -13.04
N SER A 66 -1.58 -9.23 -13.07
CA SER A 66 -0.51 -8.89 -14.00
C SER A 66 0.79 -8.74 -13.23
N LEU A 67 1.79 -9.55 -13.59
CA LEU A 67 3.12 -9.57 -13.00
C LEU A 67 4.13 -9.16 -14.07
N GLU A 68 5.02 -8.23 -13.76
CA GLU A 68 6.16 -7.87 -14.62
C GLU A 68 7.44 -7.84 -13.78
N ALA A 69 8.36 -8.76 -14.05
CA ALA A 69 9.61 -8.92 -13.30
C ALA A 69 10.62 -9.79 -14.08
N GLU A 70 11.81 -10.01 -13.51
CA GLU A 70 12.75 -11.01 -14.03
C GLU A 70 12.18 -12.44 -13.89
N PRO A 71 12.54 -13.39 -14.76
CA PRO A 71 12.00 -14.75 -14.73
C PRO A 71 12.16 -15.46 -13.38
N GLN A 72 13.32 -15.27 -12.73
CA GLN A 72 13.61 -15.82 -11.40
C GLN A 72 12.69 -15.28 -10.31
N VAL A 73 12.31 -14.00 -10.40
CA VAL A 73 11.36 -13.38 -9.47
C VAL A 73 9.97 -13.94 -9.71
N LEU A 74 9.53 -14.03 -10.98
CA LEU A 74 8.22 -14.60 -11.32
C LEU A 74 8.06 -16.05 -10.83
N GLN A 75 9.13 -16.84 -10.83
CA GLN A 75 9.13 -18.21 -10.33
C GLN A 75 9.09 -18.29 -8.79
N ALA A 76 9.59 -17.26 -8.10
CA ALA A 76 9.61 -17.17 -6.65
C ALA A 76 8.33 -16.58 -6.04
N LEU A 77 7.44 -16.03 -6.88
CA LEU A 77 6.12 -15.54 -6.48
C LEU A 77 5.08 -16.67 -6.57
N SER A 78 4.20 -16.73 -5.57
CA SER A 78 3.04 -17.62 -5.53
C SER A 78 1.76 -16.80 -5.44
N TYR A 79 0.72 -17.28 -6.10
CA TYR A 79 -0.62 -16.71 -6.00
C TYR A 79 -1.67 -17.82 -6.05
N ASN A 80 -2.71 -17.68 -5.24
CA ASN A 80 -3.84 -18.60 -5.24
C ASN A 80 -5.12 -17.88 -4.80
N VAL A 81 -6.24 -18.23 -5.43
CA VAL A 81 -7.55 -17.79 -4.94
C VAL A 81 -8.15 -18.91 -4.11
N SER A 82 -8.44 -18.70 -2.84
CA SER A 82 -9.15 -19.65 -1.98
C SER A 82 -10.11 -18.93 -1.05
N ASN A 83 -11.30 -19.48 -0.84
CA ASN A 83 -12.35 -18.88 0.00
C ASN A 83 -12.65 -17.41 -0.36
N ASP A 84 -12.70 -17.10 -1.66
CA ASP A 84 -12.87 -15.74 -2.20
C ASP A 84 -11.78 -14.73 -1.81
N VAL A 85 -10.61 -15.20 -1.36
CA VAL A 85 -9.42 -14.41 -1.07
C VAL A 85 -8.34 -14.71 -2.13
N LEU A 86 -7.78 -13.68 -2.74
CA LEU A 86 -6.54 -13.78 -3.51
C LEU A 86 -5.35 -13.65 -2.55
N HIS A 87 -4.63 -14.75 -2.34
CA HIS A 87 -3.36 -14.75 -1.62
C HIS A 87 -2.21 -14.52 -2.59
N ILE A 88 -1.29 -13.62 -2.23
CA ILE A 88 -0.06 -13.35 -2.97
C ILE A 88 1.12 -13.34 -2.00
N GLU A 89 2.12 -14.19 -2.24
CA GLU A 89 3.23 -14.44 -1.32
C GLU A 89 4.51 -14.85 -2.06
N ASN A 90 5.62 -14.92 -1.34
CA ASN A 90 6.87 -15.51 -1.83
C ASN A 90 6.87 -17.01 -1.53
N SER A 91 7.05 -17.84 -2.55
CA SER A 91 7.29 -19.28 -2.39
C SER A 91 8.78 -19.64 -2.33
N ALA A 92 9.64 -18.71 -2.74
CA ALA A 92 11.09 -18.85 -2.68
C ALA A 92 11.76 -17.48 -2.47
N ASP A 93 13.03 -17.51 -2.07
CA ASP A 93 13.85 -16.31 -2.00
C ASP A 93 14.26 -15.85 -3.41
N PHE A 94 14.36 -14.54 -3.60
CA PHE A 94 14.96 -13.94 -4.79
C PHE A 94 15.75 -12.69 -4.41
N ASN A 95 16.69 -12.30 -5.27
CA ASN A 95 17.35 -11.01 -5.19
C ASN A 95 17.24 -10.34 -6.55
N THR A 96 16.78 -9.10 -6.56
CA THR A 96 16.71 -8.30 -7.77
C THR A 96 16.95 -6.83 -7.44
N SER A 97 17.60 -6.13 -8.37
CA SER A 97 17.67 -4.67 -8.41
C SER A 97 16.72 -4.08 -9.44
N ARG A 98 15.95 -4.92 -10.12
CA ARG A 98 15.01 -4.54 -11.17
C ARG A 98 13.62 -4.29 -10.57
N PRO A 99 12.83 -3.38 -11.15
CA PRO A 99 11.45 -3.19 -10.72
C PRO A 99 10.63 -4.47 -10.82
N ILE A 100 9.77 -4.69 -9.82
CA ILE A 100 8.74 -5.72 -9.80
C ILE A 100 7.40 -4.99 -9.81
N LYS A 101 6.55 -5.31 -10.79
CA LYS A 101 5.23 -4.70 -10.92
C LYS A 101 4.15 -5.75 -10.71
N ILE A 102 3.27 -5.51 -9.75
CA ILE A 102 2.13 -6.39 -9.44
C ILE A 102 0.86 -5.56 -9.52
N ILE A 103 -0.03 -5.93 -10.45
CA ILE A 103 -1.34 -5.30 -10.60
C ILE A 103 -2.42 -6.35 -10.45
N VAL A 104 -3.27 -6.17 -9.45
CA VAL A 104 -4.51 -6.91 -9.24
C VAL A 104 -5.66 -6.09 -9.81
N SER A 105 -6.50 -6.70 -10.65
CA SER A 105 -7.71 -6.05 -11.15
C SER A 105 -8.94 -6.90 -10.84
N LEU A 106 -10.03 -6.26 -10.45
CA LEU A 106 -11.32 -6.88 -10.15
C LEU A 106 -12.47 -5.87 -10.38
N PRO A 107 -13.73 -6.30 -10.55
CA PRO A 107 -14.84 -5.37 -10.80
C PRO A 107 -14.99 -4.31 -9.67
N PRO A 108 -15.43 -3.09 -10.00
CA PRO A 108 -15.42 -1.94 -9.08
C PRO A 108 -16.30 -2.10 -7.84
N ASN A 109 -17.26 -3.02 -7.86
CA ASN A 109 -18.20 -3.28 -6.76
C ASN A 109 -17.86 -4.54 -5.95
N ARG A 110 -16.63 -5.06 -6.05
CA ARG A 110 -16.26 -6.37 -5.49
C ARG A 110 -15.19 -6.35 -4.41
N LEU A 111 -14.35 -5.32 -4.34
CA LEU A 111 -13.27 -5.25 -3.35
C LEU A 111 -13.85 -4.95 -1.95
N GLN A 112 -14.01 -5.99 -1.14
CA GLN A 112 -14.55 -5.87 0.21
C GLN A 112 -13.47 -5.82 1.27
N ALA A 113 -12.32 -6.46 1.03
CA ALA A 113 -11.26 -6.49 2.02
C ALA A 113 -9.85 -6.47 1.42
N VAL A 114 -8.90 -5.94 2.19
CA VAL A 114 -7.47 -6.12 1.95
C VAL A 114 -6.75 -6.44 3.26
N ASN A 115 -5.75 -7.31 3.17
CA ASN A 115 -4.83 -7.59 4.26
C ASN A 115 -3.39 -7.40 3.76
N HIS A 116 -2.69 -6.43 4.34
CA HIS A 116 -1.33 -6.07 3.99
C HIS A 116 -0.39 -6.46 5.12
N GLN A 117 0.45 -7.46 4.85
CA GLN A 117 1.46 -8.00 5.77
C GLN A 117 2.89 -7.81 5.21
N GLY A 118 3.01 -7.14 4.06
CA GLY A 118 4.27 -6.91 3.37
C GLY A 118 5.18 -5.92 4.09
N THR A 119 6.34 -6.38 4.57
CA THR A 119 7.33 -5.51 5.20
C THR A 119 7.99 -4.57 4.19
N GLY A 120 7.94 -3.26 4.42
CA GLY A 120 8.59 -2.27 3.56
C GLY A 120 7.92 -2.09 2.19
N ALA A 121 6.72 -2.63 2.03
CA ALA A 121 5.95 -2.60 0.80
C ALA A 121 4.71 -1.71 0.93
N GLU A 122 4.23 -1.25 -0.21
CA GLU A 122 3.04 -0.41 -0.31
C GLU A 122 1.91 -1.17 -0.97
N LEU A 123 0.73 -1.06 -0.38
CA LEU A 123 -0.51 -1.49 -1.02
C LEU A 123 -1.27 -0.26 -1.48
N LEU A 124 -1.42 -0.11 -2.79
CA LEU A 124 -2.13 1.00 -3.41
C LEU A 124 -3.47 0.50 -3.97
N ILE A 125 -4.56 1.14 -3.60
CA ILE A 125 -5.90 0.92 -4.14
C ILE A 125 -6.26 2.13 -4.99
N ALA A 126 -6.41 1.90 -6.29
CA ALA A 126 -6.69 2.94 -7.26
C ALA A 126 -8.15 3.45 -7.16
N PRO A 127 -8.42 4.68 -7.63
CA PRO A 127 -9.76 5.26 -7.68
C PRO A 127 -10.78 4.45 -8.47
N GLY A 128 -12.04 4.50 -7.99
CA GLY A 128 -13.20 3.98 -8.71
C GLY A 128 -13.79 2.68 -8.16
N PHE A 129 -13.37 2.24 -6.97
CA PHE A 129 -14.13 1.24 -6.22
C PHE A 129 -15.35 1.87 -5.54
N ASP A 130 -16.45 1.12 -5.55
CA ASP A 130 -17.75 1.53 -5.04
C ASP A 130 -18.44 0.34 -4.36
N VAL A 131 -18.30 0.27 -3.04
CA VAL A 131 -18.65 -0.93 -2.26
C VAL A 131 -19.44 -0.56 -1.00
N PRO A 132 -20.42 -1.37 -0.56
CA PRO A 132 -21.17 -1.06 0.65
C PRO A 132 -20.31 -1.15 1.93
N LEU A 133 -19.31 -2.03 1.92
CA LEU A 133 -18.41 -2.31 3.03
C LEU A 133 -17.00 -2.48 2.51
N PHE A 134 -16.03 -1.89 3.20
CA PHE A 134 -14.61 -2.10 2.97
C PHE A 134 -13.88 -2.33 4.30
N VAL A 135 -13.03 -3.35 4.35
CA VAL A 135 -12.19 -3.68 5.50
C VAL A 135 -10.73 -3.67 5.06
N ALA A 136 -9.87 -2.98 5.79
CA ALA A 136 -8.44 -3.06 5.55
C ALA A 136 -7.70 -3.38 6.83
N ALA A 137 -6.81 -4.36 6.75
CA ALA A 137 -5.83 -4.66 7.77
C ALA A 137 -4.43 -4.37 7.24
N ALA A 138 -3.63 -3.66 8.04
CA ALA A 138 -2.19 -3.52 7.85
C ALA A 138 -1.52 -4.10 9.09
N ALA A 139 -1.37 -5.42 9.06
CA ALA A 139 -0.96 -6.21 10.20
C ALA A 139 0.52 -6.58 10.06
N PHE A 140 1.34 -6.04 10.96
CA PHE A 140 2.77 -6.32 11.05
C PHE A 140 3.60 -5.86 9.83
N GLY A 141 4.79 -5.32 10.07
CA GLY A 141 5.66 -4.77 9.04
C GLY A 141 5.63 -3.25 8.92
N ALA A 142 6.55 -2.71 8.11
CA ALA A 142 6.81 -1.28 7.91
C ALA A 142 6.15 -0.72 6.63
N GLY A 143 4.99 -1.25 6.25
CA GLY A 143 4.34 -0.97 4.97
C GLY A 143 3.34 0.18 5.02
N ARG A 144 2.99 0.74 3.84
CA ARG A 144 1.99 1.82 3.72
C ARG A 144 0.75 1.32 2.98
N LEU A 145 -0.42 1.77 3.41
CA LEU A 145 -1.69 1.50 2.73
C LEU A 145 -2.24 2.81 2.17
N TYR A 146 -2.44 2.86 0.85
CA TYR A 146 -3.03 3.98 0.16
C TYR A 146 -4.34 3.56 -0.49
N VAL A 147 -5.44 4.18 -0.09
CA VAL A 147 -6.75 4.00 -0.69
C VAL A 147 -7.18 5.33 -1.27
N ASN A 148 -7.23 5.42 -2.59
CA ASN A 148 -7.52 6.65 -3.29
C ASN A 148 -8.87 6.57 -4.01
N GLY A 149 -9.71 7.60 -3.87
CA GLY A 149 -10.95 7.77 -4.63
C GLY A 149 -11.95 6.61 -4.52
N MET A 150 -12.05 5.98 -3.35
CA MET A 150 -13.04 4.92 -3.07
C MET A 150 -14.36 5.52 -2.57
N ARG A 151 -15.49 4.92 -2.95
CA ARG A 151 -16.79 5.16 -2.31
C ARG A 151 -17.17 3.95 -1.46
N ALA A 152 -17.41 4.16 -0.16
CA ALA A 152 -17.91 3.09 0.70
C ALA A 152 -18.82 3.58 1.82
N GLN A 153 -19.90 2.85 2.13
CA GLN A 153 -20.79 3.25 3.23
C GLN A 153 -20.11 3.02 4.59
N ASN A 154 -19.45 1.87 4.75
CA ASN A 154 -18.78 1.51 5.99
C ASN A 154 -17.33 1.11 5.71
N VAL A 155 -16.39 1.70 6.42
CA VAL A 155 -14.98 1.35 6.38
C VAL A 155 -14.51 0.91 7.75
N THR A 156 -13.74 -0.18 7.80
CA THR A 156 -13.02 -0.62 9.00
C THR A 156 -11.53 -0.71 8.70
N LEU A 157 -10.70 0.00 9.48
CA LEU A 157 -9.25 -0.03 9.39
C LEU A 157 -8.67 -0.67 10.66
N GLN A 158 -7.80 -1.66 10.49
CA GLN A 158 -7.08 -2.32 11.58
C GLN A 158 -5.58 -2.19 11.34
N MET A 159 -4.89 -1.50 12.25
CA MET A 159 -3.47 -1.20 12.13
C MET A 159 -2.74 -1.68 13.37
N SER A 160 -1.76 -2.57 13.19
CA SER A 160 -0.91 -3.07 14.28
C SER A 160 0.58 -3.01 13.98
N GLY A 161 0.96 -2.74 12.73
CA GLY A 161 2.35 -2.59 12.30
C GLY A 161 2.92 -1.19 12.48
N THR A 162 3.99 -0.93 11.72
CA THR A 162 4.56 0.40 11.53
C THR A 162 4.19 0.89 10.14
N GLY A 163 3.70 2.11 10.02
CA GLY A 163 3.48 2.71 8.71
C GLY A 163 2.19 3.50 8.62
N ASP A 164 2.04 4.17 7.49
CA ASP A 164 0.97 5.12 7.28
C ASP A 164 -0.19 4.49 6.53
N THR A 165 -1.40 4.89 6.89
CA THR A 165 -2.60 4.60 6.12
C THR A 165 -3.23 5.90 5.65
N VAL A 166 -3.48 5.98 4.34
CA VAL A 166 -4.13 7.11 3.69
C VAL A 166 -5.42 6.60 3.05
N LEU A 167 -6.54 7.20 3.45
CA LEU A 167 -7.88 6.89 2.98
C LEU A 167 -8.50 8.17 2.43
N THR A 168 -8.61 8.29 1.11
CA THR A 168 -9.28 9.41 0.42
C THR A 168 -10.44 8.90 -0.42
N GLY A 169 -11.59 9.55 -0.32
CA GLY A 169 -12.78 9.07 -1.01
C GLY A 169 -14.06 9.72 -0.52
N SER A 170 -15.16 8.96 -0.55
CA SER A 170 -16.44 9.33 0.02
C SER A 170 -16.94 8.19 0.89
N TYR A 171 -17.01 8.45 2.20
CA TYR A 171 -17.32 7.44 3.20
C TYR A 171 -18.52 7.85 4.04
N GLY A 172 -19.38 6.89 4.39
CA GLY A 172 -20.40 7.12 5.42
C GLY A 172 -19.75 7.15 6.80
N THR A 173 -19.44 5.96 7.32
CA THR A 173 -18.77 5.76 8.61
C THR A 173 -17.40 5.10 8.44
N VAL A 174 -16.40 5.56 9.21
CA VAL A 174 -15.06 4.97 9.27
C VAL A 174 -14.71 4.60 10.70
N ASN A 175 -14.44 3.32 10.93
CA ASN A 175 -13.96 2.80 12.21
C ASN A 175 -12.48 2.45 12.10
N VAL A 176 -11.65 2.95 13.01
CA VAL A 176 -10.21 2.71 13.01
C VAL A 176 -9.79 2.16 14.35
N THR A 177 -9.07 1.05 14.33
CA THR A 177 -8.33 0.54 15.48
C THR A 177 -6.84 0.57 15.15
N SER A 178 -6.06 1.33 15.91
CA SER A 178 -4.61 1.38 15.78
C SER A 178 -3.93 1.01 17.09
N THR A 179 -3.11 -0.03 17.03
CA THR A 179 -2.22 -0.45 18.13
C THR A 179 -0.74 -0.26 17.78
N GLY A 180 -0.45 0.12 16.54
CA GLY A 180 0.89 0.25 15.99
C GLY A 180 1.49 1.64 16.08
N THR A 181 2.45 1.91 15.20
CA THR A 181 3.10 3.22 15.07
C THR A 181 2.92 3.78 13.67
N GLY A 182 2.36 4.98 13.51
CA GLY A 182 2.22 5.58 12.18
C GLY A 182 1.18 6.68 12.07
N GLY A 183 1.07 7.26 10.88
CA GLY A 183 0.09 8.26 10.51
C GLY A 183 -1.19 7.63 9.94
N ILE A 184 -2.33 8.18 10.34
CA ILE A 184 -3.64 7.83 9.79
C ILE A 184 -4.19 9.09 9.14
N TYR A 185 -4.43 9.07 7.84
CA TYR A 185 -4.97 10.19 7.09
C TYR A 185 -6.30 9.77 6.48
N ILE A 186 -7.38 10.46 6.84
CA ILE A 186 -8.73 10.14 6.39
C ILE A 186 -9.36 11.39 5.82
N ALA A 187 -9.79 11.34 4.56
CA ALA A 187 -10.45 12.43 3.88
C ALA A 187 -11.77 11.97 3.25
N GLY A 188 -12.84 12.75 3.47
CA GLY A 188 -14.14 12.56 2.81
C GLY A 188 -15.16 11.72 3.59
N VAL A 189 -15.11 11.75 4.92
CA VAL A 189 -16.12 11.09 5.78
C VAL A 189 -17.32 11.99 6.00
N ASN A 190 -18.52 11.50 5.71
CA ASN A 190 -19.75 12.29 5.75
C ASN A 190 -20.50 12.19 7.08
N ASP A 191 -20.39 11.04 7.79
CA ASP A 191 -21.17 10.81 9.02
C ASP A 191 -20.30 10.76 10.27
N THR A 192 -19.48 9.72 10.44
CA THR A 192 -18.76 9.49 11.70
C THR A 192 -17.42 8.81 11.48
N VAL A 193 -16.41 9.30 12.20
CA VAL A 193 -15.13 8.64 12.39
C VAL A 193 -15.02 8.19 13.84
N THR A 194 -14.81 6.89 14.05
CA THR A 194 -14.53 6.33 15.37
C THR A 194 -13.09 5.83 15.42
N LEU A 195 -12.31 6.36 16.35
CA LEU A 195 -10.87 6.09 16.50
C LEU A 195 -10.58 5.39 17.83
N ASP A 196 -10.04 4.18 17.82
CA ASP A 196 -9.44 3.52 18.99
C ASP A 196 -7.93 3.44 18.78
N LEU A 197 -7.21 4.40 19.38
CA LEU A 197 -5.78 4.60 19.21
C LEU A 197 -5.04 4.22 20.50
N ARG A 198 -4.41 3.06 20.50
CA ARG A 198 -3.70 2.49 21.66
C ARG A 198 -2.18 2.51 21.51
N GLY A 199 -1.70 2.68 20.28
CA GLY A 199 -0.28 2.76 19.96
C GLY A 199 0.28 4.19 20.03
N VAL A 200 1.23 4.48 19.14
CA VAL A 200 1.82 5.81 18.94
C VAL A 200 1.44 6.29 17.55
N SER A 201 0.31 6.98 17.44
CA SER A 201 -0.23 7.35 16.12
C SER A 201 -0.72 8.79 16.09
N ASN A 202 -0.55 9.43 14.93
CA ASN A 202 -1.21 10.69 14.64
C ASN A 202 -2.34 10.43 13.66
N ALA A 203 -3.54 10.89 13.98
CA ALA A 203 -4.67 10.83 13.07
C ALA A 203 -4.97 12.23 12.55
N PHE A 204 -5.06 12.37 11.23
CA PHE A 204 -5.54 13.57 10.57
C PHE A 204 -6.84 13.24 9.84
N VAL A 205 -7.91 13.94 10.19
CA VAL A 205 -9.24 13.72 9.64
C VAL A 205 -9.74 14.99 8.95
N GLN A 206 -10.03 14.89 7.67
CA GLN A 206 -10.69 15.92 6.88
C GLN A 206 -12.09 15.41 6.51
N PRO A 207 -13.14 15.75 7.28
CA PRO A 207 -14.49 15.36 6.93
C PRO A 207 -14.93 15.83 5.56
N GLY A 208 -15.84 15.07 4.93
CA GLY A 208 -16.54 15.47 3.71
C GLY A 208 -17.71 16.42 3.99
N GLN A 209 -18.18 16.48 5.24
CA GLN A 209 -19.28 17.35 5.67
C GLN A 209 -18.96 18.01 7.02
N PRO A 210 -19.36 19.28 7.26
CA PRO A 210 -19.18 19.95 8.55
C PRO A 210 -19.97 19.34 9.70
N SER A 211 -20.94 18.45 9.42
CA SER A 211 -21.73 17.75 10.43
C SER A 211 -21.08 16.47 10.94
N ALA A 212 -19.96 16.02 10.35
CA ALA A 212 -19.34 14.77 10.73
C ALA A 212 -18.84 14.79 12.19
N ALA A 213 -18.98 13.66 12.87
CA ALA A 213 -18.51 13.48 14.24
C ALA A 213 -17.24 12.64 14.28
N ILE A 214 -16.22 13.10 14.99
CA ILE A 214 -14.98 12.38 15.26
C ILE A 214 -15.02 11.98 16.74
N THR A 215 -14.99 10.69 17.02
CA THR A 215 -15.17 10.14 18.37
C THR A 215 -14.20 9.01 18.66
N GLY A 216 -14.04 8.65 19.93
CA GLY A 216 -13.33 7.43 20.32
C GLY A 216 -12.37 7.61 21.49
N THR A 217 -11.31 6.80 21.52
CA THR A 217 -10.37 6.68 22.63
C THR A 217 -8.92 6.83 22.16
N ALA A 218 -8.18 7.74 22.80
CA ALA A 218 -6.73 7.86 22.70
C ALA A 218 -6.10 7.25 23.97
N GLY A 219 -5.82 5.95 23.91
CA GLY A 219 -5.21 5.17 24.99
C GLY A 219 -3.69 5.18 25.01
N GLY A 220 -3.03 5.53 23.89
CA GLY A 220 -1.58 5.69 23.77
C GLY A 220 -1.14 7.15 23.57
N ILE A 221 0.07 7.36 23.03
CA ILE A 221 0.57 8.72 22.71
C ILE A 221 0.04 9.11 21.33
N ASN A 222 -1.10 9.80 21.31
CA ASN A 222 -1.80 10.10 20.07
C ASN A 222 -2.27 11.55 20.01
N VAL A 223 -2.29 12.09 18.79
CA VAL A 223 -2.91 13.38 18.48
C VAL A 223 -3.91 13.18 17.34
N VAL A 224 -5.10 13.74 17.49
CA VAL A 224 -6.14 13.76 16.45
C VAL A 224 -6.29 15.20 15.96
N GLN A 225 -5.86 15.44 14.73
CA GLN A 225 -6.04 16.70 14.03
C GLN A 225 -7.23 16.63 13.09
N TYR A 226 -7.98 17.72 12.97
CA TYR A 226 -9.14 17.77 12.09
C TYR A 226 -9.42 19.15 11.53
N THR A 227 -10.02 19.23 10.33
CA THR A 227 -10.31 20.52 9.65
C THR A 227 -11.71 21.05 9.90
N ASP A 228 -12.69 20.15 10.09
CA ASP A 228 -14.12 20.47 10.20
C ASP A 228 -14.83 19.46 11.11
N GLY A 229 -16.09 19.73 11.45
CA GLY A 229 -16.89 18.81 12.26
C GLY A 229 -16.69 18.99 13.76
N THR A 230 -17.09 17.96 14.51
CA THR A 230 -16.93 17.92 15.97
C THR A 230 -15.97 16.82 16.36
N CYS A 231 -15.10 17.06 17.35
CA CYS A 231 -14.16 16.06 17.84
C CYS A 231 -14.33 15.86 19.35
N ASN A 232 -14.60 14.62 19.75
CA ASN A 232 -14.77 14.20 21.13
C ASN A 232 -14.02 12.88 21.39
N MET A 233 -12.76 13.01 21.83
CA MET A 233 -11.86 11.89 22.11
C MET A 233 -11.66 11.75 23.63
N ALA A 234 -11.87 10.57 24.16
CA ALA A 234 -11.48 10.24 25.53
C ALA A 234 -9.97 9.95 25.58
N SER A 235 -9.24 10.59 26.48
CA SER A 235 -7.81 10.35 26.70
C SER A 235 -7.56 9.75 28.08
N ASN A 236 -6.73 8.71 28.14
CA ASN A 236 -6.28 8.12 29.40
C ASN A 236 -5.14 8.95 30.04
N PHE A 237 -4.48 9.82 29.27
CA PHE A 237 -3.39 10.67 29.73
C PHE A 237 -3.91 11.95 30.38
N ARG A 238 -4.58 11.81 31.53
CA ARG A 238 -5.18 12.94 32.26
C ARG A 238 -4.20 14.05 32.66
N PHE A 239 -2.91 13.72 32.81
CA PHE A 239 -1.89 14.72 33.17
C PHE A 239 -1.57 15.69 32.03
N LEU A 240 -1.89 15.35 30.77
CA LEU A 240 -1.67 16.27 29.66
C LEU A 240 -2.72 17.37 29.59
N GLN A 241 -3.87 17.24 30.28
CA GLN A 241 -5.04 18.17 30.33
C GLN A 241 -5.55 18.77 28.99
N ALA A 242 -4.85 18.54 27.89
CA ALA A 242 -5.18 18.92 26.55
C ALA A 242 -6.10 17.86 25.95
N SER A 243 -7.12 18.31 25.22
CA SER A 243 -7.91 17.44 24.37
C SER A 243 -6.99 16.69 23.41
N ALA A 244 -7.24 15.40 23.19
CA ALA A 244 -6.59 14.66 22.12
C ALA A 244 -6.96 15.22 20.72
N CYS A 245 -8.03 16.03 20.67
CA CYS A 245 -8.48 16.78 19.51
C CYS A 245 -7.73 18.12 19.37
N ALA A 246 -7.22 18.40 18.18
CA ALA A 246 -6.66 19.67 17.77
C ALA A 246 -7.31 20.11 16.45
N HIS A 247 -8.06 21.21 16.50
CA HIS A 247 -8.63 21.80 15.28
C HIS A 247 -7.53 22.48 14.47
N TRP A 248 -7.40 22.13 13.20
CA TRP A 248 -6.45 22.71 12.29
C TRP A 248 -7.12 23.83 11.50
N SER A 249 -6.75 25.08 11.77
CA SER A 249 -7.19 26.25 10.99
C SER A 249 -6.10 26.66 10.02
N GLN A 250 -6.47 26.93 8.75
CA GLN A 250 -5.57 27.45 7.71
C GLN A 250 -5.12 28.91 7.94
N ASP A 251 -5.62 29.59 8.97
CA ASP A 251 -5.53 31.06 9.08
C ASP A 251 -4.17 31.64 9.47
N THR A 252 -3.12 30.84 9.71
CA THR A 252 -1.79 31.40 9.96
C THR A 252 -0.95 31.39 8.69
N GLY A 253 -0.81 32.56 8.05
CA GLY A 253 0.02 32.84 6.87
C GLY A 253 1.53 32.59 7.02
N THR A 254 1.94 31.62 7.85
CA THR A 254 3.26 31.02 7.88
C THR A 254 3.16 29.65 7.21
N GLY A 255 3.57 29.58 5.94
CA GLY A 255 3.43 28.41 5.06
C GLY A 255 4.19 27.17 5.50
N LEU A 256 3.66 26.47 6.51
CA LEU A 256 3.88 25.03 6.68
C LEU A 256 2.95 24.31 5.70
N LEU A 257 3.55 23.82 4.62
CA LEU A 257 2.90 23.01 3.59
C LEU A 257 2.03 21.92 4.22
N LEU A 258 0.83 21.73 3.67
CA LEU A 258 -0.13 20.70 4.05
C LEU A 258 0.61 19.35 4.17
N PRO A 259 0.52 18.62 5.31
CA PRO A 259 1.03 17.24 5.37
C PRO A 259 0.38 16.36 4.29
N ILE A 260 -0.82 16.73 3.83
CA ILE A 260 -1.54 16.09 2.73
C ILE A 260 -0.87 16.33 1.37
N GLN A 261 -0.33 17.53 1.09
CA GLN A 261 0.42 17.75 -0.15
C GLN A 261 1.72 16.95 -0.15
N SER A 262 2.41 16.83 0.99
CA SER A 262 3.61 15.97 1.05
C SER A 262 3.27 14.47 0.92
N ALA A 263 2.13 14.03 1.45
CA ALA A 263 1.67 12.65 1.31
C ALA A 263 1.14 12.33 -0.10
N LEU A 264 0.48 13.27 -0.79
CA LEU A 264 -0.04 13.10 -2.15
C LEU A 264 1.01 13.36 -3.23
N LEU A 265 1.92 14.33 -3.05
CA LEU A 265 3.03 14.58 -3.99
C LEU A 265 4.08 13.47 -3.97
N ALA A 266 4.07 12.60 -2.96
CA ALA A 266 4.84 11.36 -2.95
C ALA A 266 4.18 10.23 -3.77
N SER A 267 2.93 10.39 -4.23
CA SER A 267 2.20 9.41 -5.04
C SER A 267 2.17 9.73 -6.55
N ASP A 268 2.73 10.88 -6.95
CA ASP A 268 3.01 11.20 -8.35
C ASP A 268 4.42 10.68 -8.71
N CYS A 269 4.55 9.36 -8.88
CA CYS A 269 5.70 8.68 -9.49
C CYS A 269 5.22 7.57 -10.43
#